data_AF-L8JGA9-F1
#
_entry.id   AF-L8JGA9-F1
#
_cell.length_a   1.000
_cell.length_b   1.000
_cell.length_c   1.000
_cell.angle_alpha   90.00
_cell.angle_beta   90.00
_cell.angle_gamma   90.00
#
_symmetry.space_group_name_H-M   'P 1'
#
loop_
_entity.id
_entity.type
_entity.pdbx_description
1 polymer ?
#
loop_
_entity_poly.entity_id
_entity_poly.type
_entity_poly.pdbx_seq_one_letter_code
_entity_poly.pdbx_strand_id
1 'polypeptide(L)'
;MFETLTYLLSAYAVIGVFVTLYVIALYFITGKTIFESNQSEVMPFRYKVSYVFVMFLMFPYFYIAFIQEIKSLRDTHRLKEKTA
;
A
#
# COMPACT_ATOMS: atom_id res chain seq x y z
N MET A 1 -10.33 8.16 26.40
CA MET A 1 -10.90 7.52 25.20
C MET A 1 -10.55 8.29 23.92
N PHE A 2 -10.72 9.62 23.91
CA PHE A 2 -10.37 10.45 22.74
C PHE A 2 -8.84 10.49 22.49
N GLU A 3 -8.03 10.72 23.52
CA GLU A 3 -6.57 10.80 23.38
C GLU A 3 -5.93 9.50 22.89
N THR A 4 -6.34 8.35 23.45
CA THR A 4 -5.88 7.02 23.00
C THR A 4 -6.21 6.77 21.53
N LEU A 5 -7.37 7.24 21.06
CA LEU A 5 -7.76 7.13 19.66
C LEU A 5 -6.90 8.04 18.78
N THR A 6 -6.59 9.26 19.23
CA THR A 6 -5.72 10.21 18.52
C THR A 6 -4.29 9.67 18.36
N TYR A 7 -3.71 9.08 19.41
CA TYR A 7 -2.38 8.46 19.34
C TYR A 7 -2.35 7.25 18.39
N LEU A 8 -3.43 6.47 18.35
CA LEU A 8 -3.54 5.31 17.47
C LEU A 8 -3.65 5.76 16.00
N LEU A 9 -4.46 6.80 15.73
CA LEU A 9 -4.58 7.43 14.41
C LEU A 9 -3.27 8.08 13.95
N SER A 10 -2.52 8.73 14.85
CA SER A 10 -1.24 9.36 14.49
C SER A 10 -0.17 8.32 14.19
N ALA A 11 -0.02 7.29 15.03
CA ALA A 11 0.89 6.17 14.77
C ALA A 11 0.54 5.47 13.45
N TYR A 12 -0.75 5.27 13.21
CA TYR A 12 -1.25 4.70 11.97
C TYR A 12 -0.91 5.56 10.74
N ALA A 13 -1.15 6.88 10.81
CA ALA A 13 -0.82 7.80 9.72
C ALA A 13 0.68 7.80 9.42
N VAL A 14 1.52 7.78 10.46
CA VAL A 14 2.98 7.68 10.32
C VAL A 14 3.38 6.38 9.62
N ILE A 15 2.84 5.24 10.05
CA ILE A 15 3.09 3.94 9.40
C ILE A 15 2.62 3.97 7.93
N GLY A 16 1.43 4.53 7.67
CA GLY A 16 0.90 4.70 6.32
C GLY A 16 1.84 5.49 5.42
N VAL A 17 2.38 6.61 5.90
CA VAL A 17 3.37 7.41 5.17
C VAL A 17 4.61 6.59 4.82
N PHE A 18 5.17 5.85 5.77
CA PHE A 18 6.34 5.00 5.50
C PHE A 18 6.06 3.90 4.48
N VAL A 19 4.89 3.25 4.57
CA VAL A 19 4.46 2.23 3.61
C VAL A 19 4.29 2.83 2.22
N THR A 20 3.68 4.01 2.09
CA THR A 20 3.53 4.67 0.80
C THR A 20 4.88 5.07 0.23
N LEU A 21 5.78 5.65 1.03
CA LEU A 21 7.13 6.01 0.59
C LEU A 21 7.91 4.77 0.11
N TYR A 22 7.77 3.64 0.80
CA TYR A 22 8.36 2.37 0.39
C TYR A 22 7.82 1.91 -0.97
N VAL A 23 6.50 1.94 -1.18
CA VAL A 23 5.88 1.57 -2.46
C VAL A 23 6.35 2.47 -3.60
N ILE A 24 6.46 3.79 -3.35
CA ILE A 24 6.97 4.75 -4.33
C ILE A 24 8.43 4.46 -4.68
N ALA A 25 9.28 4.23 -3.68
CA ALA A 25 10.68 3.88 -3.92
C ALA A 25 10.82 2.58 -4.72
N LEU A 26 10.01 1.56 -4.38
CA LEU A 26 9.99 0.27 -5.06
C LEU A 26 9.51 0.41 -6.51
N TYR A 27 8.56 1.31 -6.77
CA TYR A 27 8.16 1.69 -8.12
C TYR A 27 9.30 2.31 -8.93
N PHE A 28 10.09 3.23 -8.33
CA PHE A 28 11.25 3.82 -9.02
C PHE A 28 12.35 2.80 -9.34
N ILE A 29 12.57 1.81 -8.47
CA ILE A 29 13.58 0.77 -8.67
C ILE A 29 13.10 -0.27 -9.70
N THR A 30 11.87 -0.75 -9.55
CA THR A 30 11.34 -1.90 -10.30
C THR A 30 10.66 -1.48 -11.59
N GLY A 31 10.22 -0.22 -11.69
CA GLY A 31 9.39 0.29 -12.78
C GLY A 31 7.95 -0.22 -12.77
N LYS A 32 7.61 -1.12 -11.83
CA LYS A 32 6.31 -1.80 -11.73
C LYS A 32 5.49 -1.23 -10.59
N THR A 33 4.23 -0.90 -10.89
CA THR A 33 3.21 -0.55 -9.92
C THR A 33 2.77 -1.81 -9.15
N ILE A 34 2.39 -1.66 -7.87
CA ILE A 34 1.87 -2.79 -7.07
C ILE A 34 0.53 -3.35 -7.58
N PHE A 35 -0.08 -2.71 -8.57
CA PHE A 35 -1.31 -3.16 -9.22
C PHE A 35 -1.10 -3.66 -10.65
N GLU A 36 0.13 -3.65 -11.18
CA GLU A 36 0.41 -4.18 -12.51
C GLU A 36 0.37 -5.70 -12.51
N SER A 37 -0.67 -6.25 -13.11
CA SER A 37 -0.79 -7.67 -13.44
C SER A 37 -0.12 -7.94 -14.78
N ASN A 38 1.12 -8.44 -14.75
CA ASN A 38 1.91 -9.07 -15.84
C ASN A 38 2.03 -8.39 -17.22
N GLN A 39 1.28 -7.35 -17.54
CA GLN A 39 1.36 -6.61 -18.80
C GLN A 39 2.25 -5.39 -18.57
N SER A 40 3.50 -5.52 -18.97
CA SER A 40 4.53 -4.47 -18.88
C SER A 40 4.31 -3.43 -19.99
N GLU A 41 3.26 -2.63 -19.90
CA GLU A 41 3.19 -1.41 -20.71
C GLU A 41 3.96 -0.29 -20.02
N VAL A 42 4.90 0.33 -20.75
CA VAL A 42 5.71 1.41 -20.22
C VAL A 42 4.82 2.63 -19.97
N MET A 43 4.41 2.81 -18.72
CA MET A 43 3.52 3.89 -18.33
C MET A 43 4.17 5.27 -18.60
N PRO A 44 3.50 6.19 -19.33
CA PRO A 44 3.98 7.55 -19.54
C PRO A 44 4.23 8.31 -18.22
N PHE A 45 5.29 9.13 -18.16
CA PHE A 45 5.72 9.83 -16.93
C PHE A 45 4.60 10.57 -16.19
N ARG A 46 3.69 11.24 -16.93
CA ARG A 46 2.53 11.92 -16.35
C ARG A 46 1.64 11.01 -15.49
N TYR A 47 1.42 9.77 -15.93
CA TYR A 47 0.60 8.81 -15.21
C TYR A 47 1.34 8.19 -14.03
N LYS A 48 2.68 8.11 -14.10
CA LYS A 48 3.52 7.74 -12.95
C LYS A 48 3.35 8.71 -11.78
N VAL A 49 3.38 10.01 -12.08
CA VAL A 49 3.20 11.07 -11.07
C VAL A 49 1.77 11.03 -10.51
N SER A 50 0.76 10.90 -11.37
CA SER A 50 -0.62 10.71 -10.92
C SER A 50 -0.79 9.48 -10.04
N TYR A 51 -0.18 8.35 -10.41
CA TYR A 51 -0.21 7.12 -9.61
C TYR A 51 0.40 7.32 -8.23
N VAL A 52 1.58 7.94 -8.15
CA VAL A 52 2.26 8.24 -6.87
C VAL A 52 1.40 9.16 -5.99
N PHE A 53 0.78 10.19 -6.58
CA PHE A 53 -0.05 11.13 -5.85
C PHE A 53 -1.35 10.48 -5.34
N VAL A 54 -2.00 9.66 -6.18
CA VAL A 54 -3.19 8.89 -5.80
C VAL A 54 -2.86 7.86 -4.74
N MET A 55 -1.75 7.14 -4.86
CA MET A 55 -1.23 6.25 -3.82
C MET A 55 -1.06 6.98 -2.49
N PHE A 56 -0.39 8.12 -2.51
CA PHE A 56 -0.14 8.89 -1.29
C PHE A 56 -1.41 9.39 -0.61
N LEU A 57 -2.41 9.82 -1.38
CA LEU A 57 -3.65 10.33 -0.81
C LEU A 57 -4.65 9.23 -0.46
N MET A 58 -4.84 8.20 -1.29
CA MET A 58 -5.87 7.19 -1.08
C MET A 58 -5.42 6.06 -0.16
N PHE A 59 -4.18 5.59 -0.24
CA PHE A 59 -3.75 4.40 0.51
C PHE A 59 -3.91 4.53 2.02
N PRO A 60 -3.60 5.67 2.66
CA PRO A 60 -3.83 5.81 4.10
C PRO A 60 -5.29 5.56 4.50
N TYR A 61 -6.27 6.00 3.70
CA TYR A 61 -7.69 5.74 3.96
C TYR A 61 -8.09 4.31 3.60
N PHE A 62 -7.55 3.79 2.49
CA PHE A 62 -7.84 2.43 2.02
C PHE A 62 -7.35 1.39 3.02
N TYR A 63 -6.16 1.59 3.57
CA TYR A 63 -5.64 0.73 4.61
C TYR A 63 -6.50 0.79 5.88
N ILE A 64 -7.26 1.87 6.18
CA ILE A 64 -8.10 1.93 7.39
C ILE A 64 -9.32 1.04 7.20
N ALA A 65 -9.99 1.20 6.05
CA ALA A 65 -11.20 0.46 5.73
C ALA A 65 -10.92 -1.05 5.52
N PHE A 66 -9.80 -1.39 4.89
CA PHE A 66 -9.49 -2.76 4.45
C PHE A 66 -8.39 -3.44 5.28
N ILE A 67 -8.02 -2.90 6.46
CA ILE A 67 -6.91 -3.46 7.26
C ILE A 67 -7.13 -4.93 7.62
N GLN A 68 -8.38 -5.32 7.85
CA GLN A 68 -8.75 -6.67 8.27
C GLN A 68 -8.67 -7.66 7.10
N GLU A 69 -9.15 -7.26 5.92
CA GLU A 69 -9.04 -8.07 4.70
C GLU A 69 -7.59 -8.22 4.24
N ILE A 70 -6.77 -7.17 4.37
CA ILE A 70 -5.34 -7.24 4.04
C ILE A 70 -4.62 -8.22 4.98
N LYS A 71 -4.95 -8.21 6.28
CA LYS A 71 -4.41 -9.22 7.22
C LYS A 71 -4.86 -10.63 6.86
N SER A 72 -6.15 -10.81 6.53
CA SER A 72 -6.69 -12.10 6.09
C SER A 72 -6.00 -12.63 4.84
N LEU A 73 -5.79 -11.80 3.82
CA LEU A 73 -5.10 -12.18 2.59
C LEU A 73 -3.66 -12.59 2.84
N ARG A 74 -2.94 -11.87 3.72
CA ARG A 74 -1.57 -12.24 4.11
C ARG A 74 -1.52 -13.62 4.75
N ASP A 75 -2.46 -13.91 5.64
CA ASP A 75 -2.49 -15.18 6.38
C ASP A 75 -2.91 -16.35 5.46
N THR A 76 -3.83 -16.11 4.51
CA THR A 76 -4.21 -17.09 3.47
C THR A 76 -3.06 -17.40 2.51
N HIS A 77 -2.30 -16.39 2.07
CA HIS A 77 -1.11 -16.61 1.23
C HIS A 77 -0.03 -17.42 1.96
N ARG A 78 0.18 -17.16 3.25
CA ARG A 78 1.14 -17.91 4.09
C ARG A 78 0.75 -19.37 4.29
N LEU A 79 -0.54 -19.65 4.41
CA LEU A 79 -1.05 -21.03 4.48
C LEU A 79 -0.83 -21.76 3.15
N LYS A 80 -1.01 -21.07 2.03
CA LYS A 80 -0.80 -21.66 0.70
C LYS A 80 0.67 -22.03 0.43
N GLU A 81 1.63 -21.23 0.89
CA GLU A 81 3.07 -21.56 0.83
C GLU A 81 3.47 -22.73 1.75
N LYS A 82 2.78 -22.92 2.89
CA LYS A 82 3.07 -24.04 3.81
C LYS A 82 2.51 -25.38 3.37
N THR A 83 1.60 -25.40 2.41
CA THR A 83 0.88 -26.61 1.97
C THR A 83 1.28 -27.04 0.55
N ALA A 84 2.21 -26.33 -0.09
CA ALA A 84 2.85 -26.68 -1.36
C ALA A 84 4.26 -27.22 -1.09
#